data_AF-A0A1V9YEJ3-F1
#
_entry.id   AF-A0A1V9YEJ3-F1
#
_cell.length_a   1.000
_cell.length_b   1.000
_cell.length_c   1.000
_cell.angle_alpha   90.00
_cell.angle_beta   90.00
_cell.angle_gamma   90.00
#
_symmetry.space_group_name_H-M   'P 1'
#
loop_
_entity.id
_entity.type
_entity.pdbx_description
1 polymer ?
#
loop_
_entity_poly.entity_id
_entity_poly.type
_entity_poly.pdbx_seq_one_letter_code
_entity_poly.pdbx_strand_id
1 'polypeptide(L)'
;MNGEQKGAWVSTSLKYWQSHLKGKIDYHGNFNAELFEMWFQELCNTLFDLYGPCIIHMDGARYHKRVLRPASTAQWRKPDIQVWLKSRNFCIELSDLKADLLLLLKATKVQVRYATVGIAREYGYEVHYTPPYHPELEPIEAVWACAKNRIAADPAKNEEHGGT
;
A
#
# COMPACT_ATOMS: atom_id res chain seq x y z
N MET A 1 26.19 -20.95 -0.64
CA MET A 1 25.62 -20.69 0.70
C MET A 1 24.15 -21.02 0.62
N ASN A 2 23.71 -22.12 1.24
CA ASN A 2 22.29 -22.49 1.28
C ASN A 2 21.65 -21.71 2.43
N GLY A 3 21.16 -20.50 2.14
CA GLY A 3 20.39 -19.73 3.10
C GLY A 3 19.02 -20.37 3.26
N GLU A 4 18.79 -21.05 4.36
CA GLU A 4 17.47 -21.56 4.73
C GLU A 4 16.57 -20.35 5.01
N GLN A 5 15.50 -20.18 4.22
CA GLN A 5 14.52 -19.14 4.47
C GLN A 5 13.75 -19.50 5.74
N LYS A 6 13.87 -18.66 6.77
CA LYS A 6 13.09 -18.76 8.01
C LYS A 6 12.01 -17.70 7.99
N GLY A 7 10.76 -18.10 8.21
CA GLY A 7 9.61 -17.22 8.28
C GLY A 7 8.86 -17.41 9.58
N ALA A 8 8.49 -16.31 10.23
CA ALA A 8 7.65 -16.30 11.40
C ALA A 8 6.68 -15.12 11.31
N TRP A 9 5.52 -15.25 11.95
CA TRP A 9 4.65 -14.10 12.18
C TRP A 9 5.32 -13.15 13.16
N VAL A 10 5.29 -11.86 12.85
CA VAL A 10 5.69 -10.84 13.81
C VAL A 10 4.68 -10.87 14.95
N SER A 11 5.16 -10.99 16.18
CA SER A 11 4.28 -10.94 17.35
C SER A 11 3.43 -9.66 17.30
N THR A 12 2.17 -9.74 17.75
CA THR A 12 1.21 -8.63 17.79
C THR A 12 0.79 -8.03 16.44
N SER A 13 1.27 -8.55 15.31
CA SER A 13 0.91 -8.02 13.98
C SER A 13 -0.50 -8.43 13.54
N LEU A 14 -1.08 -9.49 14.13
CA LEU A 14 -2.43 -9.93 13.81
C LEU A 14 -3.45 -9.00 14.48
N LYS A 15 -4.25 -8.30 13.66
CA LYS A 15 -5.32 -7.41 14.11
C LYS A 15 -6.62 -7.77 13.37
N TYR A 16 -7.74 -7.50 14.02
CA TYR A 16 -9.08 -7.72 13.49
C TYR A 16 -9.91 -6.46 13.71
N TRP A 17 -10.68 -6.09 12.68
CA TRP A 17 -11.64 -4.99 12.73
C TRP A 17 -13.03 -5.54 12.45
N GLN A 18 -14.03 -5.05 13.16
CA GLN A 18 -15.42 -5.45 12.93
C GLN A 18 -15.92 -4.87 11.61
N SER A 19 -16.51 -5.72 10.77
CA SER A 19 -17.20 -5.29 9.56
C SER A 19 -18.54 -4.66 9.94
N HIS A 20 -18.69 -3.35 9.73
CA HIS A 20 -19.92 -2.63 10.01
C HIS A 20 -20.88 -2.59 8.81
N LEU A 21 -20.37 -2.83 7.59
CA LEU A 21 -21.18 -2.96 6.39
C LEU A 21 -21.70 -4.40 6.24
N LYS A 22 -23.02 -4.57 6.25
CA LYS A 22 -23.70 -5.84 5.89
C LYS A 22 -24.18 -5.74 4.44
N GLY A 23 -23.56 -6.46 3.52
CA GLY A 23 -23.99 -6.56 2.11
C GLY A 23 -23.03 -7.37 1.24
N LYS A 24 -23.45 -7.75 0.02
CA LYS A 24 -22.62 -8.44 -1.01
C LYS A 24 -21.49 -7.55 -1.60
N ILE A 25 -21.08 -6.53 -0.87
CA ILE A 25 -20.04 -5.61 -1.30
C ILE A 25 -18.75 -6.11 -0.67
N ASP A 26 -17.77 -6.32 -1.53
CA ASP A 26 -16.39 -6.67 -1.23
C ASP A 26 -15.91 -6.11 0.12
N TYR A 27 -15.19 -6.95 0.90
CA TYR A 27 -14.63 -6.60 2.21
C TYR A 27 -13.77 -5.32 2.16
N HIS A 28 -13.31 -4.93 0.97
CA HIS A 28 -12.70 -3.63 0.67
C HIS A 28 -13.51 -2.40 1.14
N GLY A 29 -14.81 -2.51 1.43
CA GLY A 29 -15.60 -1.41 2.02
C GLY A 29 -15.30 -1.11 3.50
N ASN A 30 -14.79 -2.10 4.25
CA ASN A 30 -14.53 -1.96 5.70
C ASN A 30 -13.05 -1.75 6.04
N PHE A 31 -12.14 -1.93 5.08
CA PHE A 31 -10.70 -1.77 5.27
C PHE A 31 -10.17 -0.70 4.33
N ASN A 32 -9.54 0.34 4.88
CA ASN A 32 -9.11 1.51 4.13
C ASN A 32 -7.63 1.85 4.43
N ALA A 33 -7.11 2.86 3.72
CA ALA A 33 -5.72 3.28 3.87
C ALA A 33 -5.39 3.79 5.29
N GLU A 34 -6.32 4.46 5.97
CA GLU A 34 -6.09 4.99 7.32
C GLU A 34 -5.91 3.85 8.33
N LEU A 35 -6.79 2.85 8.29
CA LEU A 35 -6.67 1.65 9.13
C LEU A 35 -5.39 0.88 8.83
N PHE A 36 -5.06 0.72 7.55
CA PHE A 36 -3.82 0.07 7.14
C PHE A 36 -2.60 0.81 7.69
N GLU A 37 -2.55 2.14 7.57
CA GLU A 37 -1.42 2.95 8.00
C GLU A 37 -1.25 2.95 9.52
N MET A 38 -2.35 2.99 10.28
CA MET A 38 -2.30 2.82 11.73
C MET A 38 -1.66 1.48 12.12
N TRP A 39 -2.14 0.39 11.51
CA TRP A 39 -1.57 -0.94 11.71
C TRP A 39 -0.11 -1.02 11.27
N PHE A 40 0.21 -0.42 10.13
CA PHE A 40 1.54 -0.45 9.55
C PHE A 40 2.55 0.32 10.41
N GLN A 41 2.15 1.41 11.05
CA GLN A 41 2.97 2.13 12.03
C GLN A 41 3.27 1.24 13.25
N GLU A 42 2.26 0.59 13.83
CA GLU A 42 2.45 -0.34 14.96
C GLU A 42 3.37 -1.50 14.59
N LEU A 43 3.19 -2.06 13.39
CA LEU A 43 4.06 -3.09 12.85
C LEU A 43 5.51 -2.58 12.72
N CYS A 44 5.71 -1.39 12.16
CA CYS A 44 7.04 -0.83 11.97
C CYS A 44 7.76 -0.60 13.30
N ASN A 45 7.04 -0.14 14.32
CA ASN A 45 7.56 -0.01 15.68
C ASN A 45 8.02 -1.37 16.24
N THR A 46 7.16 -2.38 16.13
CA THR A 46 7.47 -3.74 16.61
C THR A 46 8.67 -4.33 15.87
N LEU A 47 8.76 -4.12 14.56
CA LEU A 47 9.90 -4.56 13.75
C LEU A 47 11.20 -3.89 14.19
N PHE A 48 11.13 -2.61 14.58
CA PHE A 48 12.31 -1.84 14.96
C PHE A 48 12.91 -2.41 16.24
N ASP A 49 12.06 -2.66 17.22
CA ASP A 49 12.44 -3.21 18.52
C ASP A 49 13.01 -4.64 18.42
N LEU A 50 12.48 -5.46 17.50
CA LEU A 50 12.83 -6.87 17.40
C LEU A 50 13.94 -7.19 16.39
N TYR A 51 14.00 -6.44 15.29
CA TYR A 51 14.82 -6.81 14.11
C TYR A 51 15.68 -5.66 13.57
N GLY A 52 15.42 -4.40 13.97
CA GLY A 52 16.09 -3.23 13.41
C GLY A 52 15.65 -2.93 11.96
N PRO A 53 16.51 -2.33 11.13
CA PRO A 53 16.18 -1.96 9.75
C PRO A 53 15.72 -3.14 8.88
N CYS A 54 14.56 -3.00 8.24
CA CYS A 54 13.93 -4.01 7.42
C CYS A 54 13.73 -3.58 5.96
N ILE A 55 13.68 -4.57 5.07
CA ILE A 55 13.16 -4.43 3.71
C ILE A 55 11.75 -5.03 3.68
N ILE A 56 10.75 -4.23 3.33
CA ILE A 56 9.34 -4.59 3.32
C ILE A 56 8.89 -4.77 1.87
N HIS A 57 8.41 -5.96 1.55
CA HIS A 57 7.77 -6.26 0.27
C HIS A 57 6.25 -6.16 0.43
N MET A 58 5.59 -5.42 -0.45
CA MET A 58 4.17 -5.12 -0.36
C MET A 58 3.48 -5.25 -1.72
N ASP A 59 2.27 -5.80 -1.75
CA ASP A 59 1.52 -5.95 -2.99
C ASP A 59 0.98 -4.61 -3.53
N GLY A 60 0.30 -4.67 -4.67
CA GLY A 60 -0.27 -3.51 -5.34
C GLY A 60 -1.57 -2.94 -4.77
N ALA A 61 -2.08 -3.38 -3.62
CA ALA A 61 -3.41 -2.98 -3.13
C ALA A 61 -3.58 -1.47 -3.00
N ARG A 62 -4.80 -0.97 -3.29
CA ARG A 62 -5.05 0.48 -3.36
C ARG A 62 -4.76 1.19 -2.04
N TYR A 63 -5.12 0.60 -0.92
CA TYR A 63 -4.91 1.17 0.42
C TYR A 63 -3.43 1.18 0.84
N HIS A 64 -2.57 0.36 0.23
CA HIS A 64 -1.12 0.42 0.43
C HIS A 64 -0.46 1.64 -0.24
N LYS A 65 -1.12 2.21 -1.25
CA LYS A 65 -0.58 3.21 -2.19
C LYS A 65 -1.29 4.56 -2.09
N ARG A 66 -1.80 4.92 -0.89
CA ARG A 66 -2.39 6.26 -0.68
C ARG A 66 -1.33 7.34 -0.90
N VAL A 67 -1.59 8.20 -1.87
CA VAL A 67 -0.66 9.27 -2.25
C VAL A 67 -0.86 10.47 -1.33
N LEU A 68 0.18 10.82 -0.55
CA LEU A 68 0.12 11.95 0.40
C LEU A 68 0.04 13.32 -0.29
N ARG A 69 0.67 13.42 -1.47
CA ARG A 69 0.66 14.64 -2.29
C ARG A 69 0.43 14.23 -3.73
N PRO A 70 -0.82 14.06 -4.15
CA PRO A 70 -1.12 13.78 -5.55
C PRO A 70 -0.43 14.83 -6.42
N ALA A 71 0.42 14.40 -7.34
CA ALA A 71 0.85 15.29 -8.42
C ALA A 71 -0.41 15.76 -9.15
N SER A 72 -0.44 17.02 -9.58
CA SER A 72 -1.67 17.61 -10.10
C SER A 72 -2.28 16.74 -11.18
N THR A 73 -3.53 16.35 -10.99
CA THR A 73 -4.29 15.65 -12.02
C THR A 73 -4.95 16.68 -12.94
N ALA A 74 -5.49 16.26 -14.09
CA ALA A 74 -6.22 17.15 -15.00
C ALA A 74 -7.40 17.91 -14.33
N GLN A 75 -7.80 17.45 -13.15
CA GLN A 75 -8.85 18.03 -12.31
C GLN A 75 -8.43 19.31 -11.57
N TRP A 76 -7.14 19.61 -11.44
CA TRP A 76 -6.70 20.86 -10.79
C TRP A 76 -7.11 22.08 -11.63
N ARG A 77 -7.45 23.17 -10.95
CA ARG A 77 -7.75 24.44 -11.63
C ARG A 77 -6.44 25.05 -12.11
N LYS A 78 -6.48 25.85 -13.18
CA LYS A 78 -5.31 26.51 -13.75
C LYS A 78 -4.48 27.27 -12.68
N PRO A 79 -5.07 28.04 -11.75
CA PRO A 79 -4.30 28.73 -10.71
C PRO A 79 -3.53 27.77 -9.79
N ASP A 80 -4.15 26.65 -9.40
CA ASP A 80 -3.54 25.65 -8.52
C ASP A 80 -2.31 25.01 -9.20
N ILE A 81 -2.40 24.74 -10.51
CA ILE A 81 -1.28 24.24 -11.33
C ILE A 81 -0.15 25.29 -11.40
N GLN A 82 -0.50 26.57 -11.57
CA GLN A 82 0.49 27.65 -11.64
C GLN A 82 1.24 27.85 -10.32
N VAL A 83 0.54 27.87 -9.19
CA VAL A 83 1.16 27.94 -7.86
C VAL A 83 2.14 26.79 -7.64
N TRP A 84 1.73 25.58 -8.01
CA TRP A 84 2.57 24.39 -7.86
C TRP A 84 3.81 24.44 -8.76
N LEU A 85 3.69 24.80 -10.04
CA LEU A 85 4.81 24.91 -10.97
C LEU A 85 5.80 26.00 -10.50
N LYS A 86 5.30 27.15 -10.04
CA LYS A 86 6.13 28.22 -9.45
C LYS A 86 6.86 27.74 -8.19
N SER A 87 6.21 26.97 -7.32
CA SER A 87 6.84 26.39 -6.12
C SER A 87 7.98 25.41 -6.44
N ARG A 88 8.05 24.93 -7.70
CA ARG A 88 9.09 24.05 -8.24
C ARG A 88 10.07 24.77 -9.16
N ASN A 89 10.07 26.10 -9.13
CA ASN A 89 10.95 26.98 -9.91
C ASN A 89 10.74 26.90 -11.44
N PHE A 90 9.55 26.51 -11.91
CA PHE A 90 9.21 26.67 -13.33
C PHE A 90 8.84 28.12 -13.63
N CYS A 91 9.45 28.67 -14.69
CA CYS A 91 9.04 29.95 -15.26
C CYS A 91 7.76 29.74 -16.06
N ILE A 92 6.66 30.32 -15.56
CA ILE A 92 5.33 30.22 -16.17
C ILE A 92 4.64 31.58 -16.11
N GLU A 93 3.85 31.88 -17.13
CA GLU A 93 3.10 33.11 -17.28
C GLU A 93 1.63 32.95 -16.91
N LEU A 94 0.96 34.06 -16.61
CA LEU A 94 -0.49 34.05 -16.34
C LEU A 94 -1.29 33.69 -17.60
N SER A 95 -0.77 34.03 -18.78
CA SER A 95 -1.36 33.74 -20.09
C SER A 95 -1.25 32.27 -20.51
N ASP A 96 -0.34 31.49 -19.93
CA ASP A 96 -0.08 30.10 -20.34
C ASP A 96 -1.36 29.25 -20.37
N LEU A 97 -1.53 28.45 -21.41
CA LEU A 97 -2.72 27.61 -21.53
C LEU A 97 -2.66 26.49 -20.48
N LYS A 98 -3.84 26.11 -19.95
CA LYS A 98 -3.94 24.99 -19.00
C LYS A 98 -3.32 23.71 -19.58
N ALA A 99 -3.45 23.50 -20.90
CA ALA A 99 -2.87 22.35 -21.59
C ALA A 99 -1.34 22.31 -21.49
N ASP A 100 -0.67 23.45 -21.74
CA ASP A 100 0.79 23.55 -21.68
C ASP A 100 1.31 23.37 -20.26
N LEU A 101 0.62 23.96 -19.28
CA LEU A 101 0.93 23.79 -17.86
C LEU A 101 0.79 22.32 -17.41
N LEU A 102 -0.21 21.60 -17.92
CA LEU A 102 -0.36 20.15 -17.65
C LEU A 102 0.75 19.33 -18.31
N LEU A 103 1.27 19.75 -19.46
CA LEU A 103 2.40 19.09 -20.12
C LEU A 103 3.69 19.25 -19.31
N LEU A 104 3.98 20.47 -18.85
CA LEU A 104 5.08 20.74 -17.93
C LEU A 104 4.96 19.90 -16.67
N LEU A 105 3.75 19.80 -16.11
CA LEU A 105 3.52 19.00 -14.93
C LEU A 105 3.72 17.50 -15.18
N LYS A 106 3.29 16.95 -16.32
CA LYS A 106 3.60 15.56 -16.70
C LYS A 106 5.11 15.32 -16.82
N ALA A 107 5.86 16.31 -17.32
CA ALA A 107 7.31 16.22 -17.48
C ALA A 107 8.08 16.23 -16.15
N THR A 108 7.50 16.76 -15.06
CA THR A 108 8.19 16.92 -13.77
C THR A 108 8.58 15.62 -13.04
N LYS A 109 8.25 14.43 -13.58
CA LYS A 109 8.56 13.10 -13.00
C LYS A 109 8.46 13.11 -11.46
N VAL A 110 7.37 13.65 -10.92
CA VAL A 110 7.19 13.72 -9.48
C VAL A 110 7.17 12.29 -8.95
N GLN A 111 8.16 11.93 -8.13
CA GLN A 111 8.10 10.67 -7.42
C GLN A 111 6.84 10.68 -6.56
N VAL A 112 5.92 9.79 -6.88
CA VAL A 112 4.71 9.55 -6.09
C VAL A 112 5.17 9.11 -4.70
N ARG A 113 4.78 9.87 -3.68
CA ARG A 113 5.07 9.54 -2.29
C ARG A 113 3.84 8.87 -1.67
N TYR A 114 3.94 7.57 -1.42
CA TYR A 114 2.93 6.83 -0.68
C TYR A 114 3.13 7.04 0.83
N ALA A 115 2.02 7.12 1.56
CA ALA A 115 2.03 7.31 3.01
C ALA A 115 2.85 6.23 3.73
N THR A 116 2.62 4.97 3.34
CA THR A 116 3.33 3.78 3.81
C THR A 116 4.84 3.85 3.63
N VAL A 117 5.32 4.33 2.47
CA VAL A 117 6.76 4.58 2.25
C VAL A 117 7.29 5.66 3.18
N GLY A 118 6.48 6.69 3.47
CA GLY A 118 6.81 7.73 4.45
C GLY A 118 7.00 7.13 5.85
N ILE A 119 6.01 6.38 6.32
CA ILE A 119 6.02 5.69 7.62
C ILE A 119 7.25 4.79 7.73
N ALA A 120 7.48 3.91 6.76
CA ALA A 120 8.60 2.98 6.76
C ALA A 120 9.97 3.70 6.86
N ARG A 121 10.13 4.83 6.16
CA ARG A 121 11.36 5.62 6.19
C ARG A 121 11.66 6.25 7.55
N GLU A 122 10.64 6.57 8.35
CA GLU A 122 10.85 7.09 9.71
C GLU A 122 11.57 6.06 10.61
N TYR A 123 11.44 4.77 10.30
CA TYR A 123 12.14 3.67 10.97
C TYR A 123 13.40 3.19 10.23
N GLY A 124 13.79 3.86 9.15
CA GLY A 124 14.95 3.46 8.34
C GLY A 124 14.71 2.25 7.42
N TYR A 125 13.45 1.95 7.08
CA TYR A 125 13.09 0.82 6.24
C TYR A 125 12.99 1.18 4.76
N GLU A 126 13.15 0.15 3.92
CA GLU A 126 12.87 0.21 2.49
C GLU A 126 11.56 -0.52 2.16
N VAL A 127 10.80 0.04 1.22
CA VAL A 127 9.54 -0.57 0.75
C VAL A 127 9.66 -0.83 -0.75
N HIS A 128 9.47 -2.09 -1.14
CA HIS A 128 9.37 -2.50 -2.54
C HIS A 128 7.97 -3.03 -2.84
N TYR A 129 7.37 -2.48 -3.88
CA TYR A 129 6.11 -3.00 -4.39
C TYR A 129 6.36 -4.10 -5.42
N THR A 130 5.62 -5.19 -5.30
CA THR A 130 5.66 -6.26 -6.30
C THR A 130 5.08 -5.78 -7.64
N PRO A 131 5.56 -6.31 -8.78
CA PRO A 131 4.98 -6.04 -10.08
C PRO A 131 3.52 -6.51 -10.14
N PRO A 132 2.61 -5.70 -10.71
CA PRO A 132 1.22 -6.12 -10.85
C PRO A 132 1.11 -7.31 -11.81
N TYR A 133 0.18 -8.23 -11.53
CA TYR A 133 -0.14 -9.40 -12.36
C TYR A 133 0.98 -10.46 -12.48
N HIS A 134 1.90 -10.46 -11.52
CA HIS A 134 2.98 -11.46 -11.42
C HIS A 134 2.97 -12.15 -10.05
N PRO A 135 1.93 -12.96 -9.74
CA PRO A 135 1.81 -13.63 -8.43
C PRO A 135 2.98 -14.56 -8.11
N GLU A 136 3.69 -15.06 -9.13
CA GLU A 136 4.93 -15.83 -8.98
C GLU A 136 6.08 -15.03 -8.33
N LEU A 137 5.98 -13.70 -8.33
CA LEU A 137 6.93 -12.78 -7.72
C LEU A 137 6.45 -12.24 -6.37
N GLU A 138 5.30 -12.69 -5.85
CA GLU A 138 4.73 -12.24 -4.59
C GLU A 138 4.97 -13.27 -3.48
N PRO A 139 5.91 -13.03 -2.54
CA PRO A 139 6.26 -14.02 -1.50
C PRO A 139 5.06 -14.44 -0.64
N ILE A 140 4.06 -13.57 -0.50
CA ILE A 140 2.84 -13.86 0.27
C ILE A 140 2.01 -14.99 -0.35
N GLU A 141 2.06 -15.20 -1.67
CA GLU A 141 1.32 -16.27 -2.34
C GLU A 141 1.83 -17.66 -1.95
N ALA A 142 3.15 -17.80 -1.75
CA ALA A 142 3.74 -19.04 -1.24
C ALA A 142 3.27 -19.34 0.20
N VAL A 143 3.25 -18.32 1.06
CA VAL A 143 2.74 -18.44 2.44
C VAL A 143 1.25 -18.81 2.43
N TRP A 144 0.45 -18.19 1.58
CA TRP A 144 -0.96 -18.52 1.41
C TRP A 144 -1.19 -19.92 0.89
N ALA A 145 -0.38 -20.40 -0.06
CA ALA A 145 -0.47 -21.78 -0.55
C ALA A 145 -0.23 -22.79 0.59
N CYS A 146 0.79 -22.56 1.42
CA CYS A 146 1.05 -23.38 2.60
C CYS A 146 -0.13 -23.38 3.59
N ALA A 147 -0.67 -22.20 3.90
CA ALA A 147 -1.81 -22.06 4.82
C ALA A 147 -3.07 -22.77 4.29
N LYS A 148 -3.41 -22.55 3.01
CA LYS A 148 -4.55 -23.18 2.34
C LYS A 148 -4.43 -24.71 2.34
N ASN A 149 -3.25 -25.24 2.02
CA ASN A 149 -3.02 -26.69 2.03
C ASN A 149 -3.18 -27.28 3.43
N ARG A 150 -2.72 -26.57 4.47
CA ARG A 150 -2.89 -27.02 5.87
C ARG A 150 -4.35 -27.05 6.30
N ILE A 151 -5.14 -26.07 5.89
CA ILE A 151 -6.59 -26.01 6.16
C ILE A 151 -7.33 -27.08 5.36
N ALA A 152 -6.98 -27.30 4.10
CA ALA A 152 -7.61 -28.33 3.27
C ALA A 152 -7.39 -29.75 3.84
N ALA A 153 -6.23 -30.00 4.47
CA ALA A 153 -5.93 -31.25 5.15
C ALA A 153 -6.68 -31.43 6.48
N ASP A 154 -7.19 -30.35 7.09
CA ASP A 154 -7.85 -30.34 8.39
C ASP A 154 -8.89 -29.21 8.45
N PRO A 155 -10.03 -29.39 7.77
CA PRO A 155 -11.01 -28.33 7.59
C PRO A 155 -11.62 -27.89 8.91
N ALA A 156 -11.96 -26.61 9.02
CA ALA A 156 -12.72 -26.12 10.17
C ALA A 156 -14.08 -26.83 10.24
N LYS A 157 -14.44 -27.35 11.43
CA LYS A 157 -15.66 -28.13 11.64
C LYS A 157 -16.96 -27.30 11.70
N ASN A 158 -16.86 -25.98 11.48
CA ASN A 158 -17.94 -25.03 11.76
C ASN A 158 -18.54 -24.41 10.49
N GLU A 159 -18.71 -25.21 9.44
CA GLU A 159 -19.63 -24.86 8.35
C GLU A 159 -20.62 -26.02 8.18
N GLU A 160 -21.59 -26.10 9.09
CA GLU A 160 -22.83 -26.80 8.81
C GLU A 160 -23.48 -26.15 7.59
N HIS A 161 -23.21 -26.73 6.43
CA HIS A 161 -24.03 -26.54 5.25
C HIS A 161 -25.38 -27.20 5.56
N GLY A 162 -26.35 -26.40 5.98
CA GLY A 162 -27.76 -26.79 6.00
C GLY A 162 -28.13 -27.27 4.60
N GLY A 163 -28.24 -28.59 4.46
CA GLY A 163 -28.60 -29.27 3.23
C GLY A 163 -30.11 -29.23 2.95
N THR A 164 -30.37 -29.31 1.64
CA THR A 164 -31.63 -29.47 0.88
C THR A 164 -32.61 -28.30 0.89
#